data_AF-A0A7C7XEI3-F1
#
_entry.id   AF-A0A7C7XEI3-F1
#
_cell.length_a   1.000
_cell.length_b   1.000
_cell.length_c   1.000
_cell.angle_alpha   90.00
_cell.angle_beta   90.00
_cell.angle_gamma   90.00
#
_symmetry.space_group_name_H-M   'P 1'
#
loop_
_entity.id
_entity.type
_entity.pdbx_description
1 polymer ?
#
loop_
_entity_poly.entity_id
_entity_poly.type
_entity_poly.pdbx_seq_one_letter_code
_entity_poly.pdbx_strand_id
1 'polypeptide(L)'
;MQRINRVLKALFAFPFTWGVLAALLVAEWGFLWWFEPPLPMTLLVVVLGMVLLVMWPVLFLRSEMFQRLYSQMPYETEIDNLEEILASCPEAFKAPALHTVTLVDQVRQEFEHNPFEQDLDGILLNLVNLGKNHLQLHSRSQTFGTVQQKQEMELLLQKQVEAVEASLNSLQAFSGNLTLLEVDPAAGEGMGSELAIINEELQKAVREV
;
A
#
# COMPACT_ATOMS: atom_id res chain seq x y z
N MET A 1 15.44 -10.59 9.19
CA MET A 1 15.35 -11.42 7.97
C MET A 1 14.25 -10.95 7.01
N GLN A 2 13.05 -10.60 7.47
CA GLN A 2 11.98 -10.12 6.59
C GLN A 2 12.34 -8.88 5.74
N ARG A 3 13.05 -7.89 6.30
CA ARG A 3 13.53 -6.71 5.56
C ARG A 3 14.41 -7.04 4.34
N ILE A 4 15.31 -8.02 4.45
CA ILE A 4 16.21 -8.40 3.36
C ILE A 4 15.44 -9.11 2.24
N ASN A 5 14.47 -9.95 2.61
CA ASN A 5 13.60 -10.63 1.65
C ASN A 5 12.70 -9.63 0.89
N ARG A 6 12.24 -8.57 1.56
CA ARG A 6 11.48 -7.47 0.95
C ARG A 6 12.31 -6.66 -0.06
N VAL A 7 13.55 -6.32 0.29
CA VAL A 7 14.47 -5.63 -0.63
C VAL A 7 14.78 -6.51 -1.85
N LEU A 8 15.01 -7.81 -1.65
CA LEU A 8 15.23 -8.76 -2.75
C LEU A 8 14.00 -8.87 -3.66
N LYS A 9 12.78 -9.02 -3.12
CA LYS A 9 11.54 -9.04 -3.92
C LYS A 9 11.36 -7.75 -4.72
N ALA A 10 11.56 -6.58 -4.10
CA ALA A 10 11.49 -5.29 -4.77
C ALA A 10 12.58 -5.13 -5.87
N LEU A 11 13.77 -5.68 -5.62
CA LEU A 11 14.86 -5.68 -6.61
C LEU A 11 14.53 -6.59 -7.81
N PHE A 12 13.95 -7.77 -7.58
CA PHE A 12 13.59 -8.71 -8.65
C PHE A 12 12.33 -8.32 -9.43
N ALA A 13 11.42 -7.55 -8.83
CA ALA A 13 10.23 -7.03 -9.49
C ALA A 13 10.54 -5.89 -10.49
N PHE A 14 11.73 -5.28 -10.41
CA PHE A 14 12.06 -4.12 -11.22
C PHE A 14 12.53 -4.53 -12.63
N PRO A 15 11.95 -4.03 -13.73
CA PRO A 15 12.35 -4.42 -15.09
C PRO A 15 13.79 -4.02 -15.43
N PHE A 16 14.33 -3.01 -14.75
CA PHE A 16 15.68 -2.51 -14.99
C PHE A 16 16.77 -3.40 -14.37
N THR A 17 16.48 -4.16 -13.31
CA THR A 17 17.45 -5.12 -12.75
C THR A 17 17.67 -6.29 -13.71
N TRP A 18 16.61 -6.74 -14.38
CA TRP A 18 16.70 -7.67 -15.51
C TRP A 18 17.48 -7.08 -16.68
N GLY A 19 17.30 -5.79 -16.98
CA GLY A 19 18.09 -5.08 -18.00
C GLY A 19 19.59 -5.04 -17.69
N VAL A 20 19.96 -4.77 -16.44
CA VAL A 20 21.37 -4.77 -15.99
C VAL A 20 21.96 -6.18 -16.01
N LEU A 21 21.21 -7.18 -15.55
CA LEU A 21 21.63 -8.58 -15.63
C LEU A 21 21.83 -9.05 -17.08
N ALA A 22 20.89 -8.70 -17.98
CA ALA A 22 20.99 -9.03 -19.39
C ALA A 22 22.17 -8.30 -20.06
N ALA A 23 22.40 -7.02 -19.75
CA ALA A 23 23.52 -6.26 -20.26
C ALA A 23 24.87 -6.83 -19.79
N LEU A 24 24.97 -7.23 -18.51
CA LEU A 24 26.15 -7.90 -17.96
C LEU A 24 26.41 -9.23 -18.66
N LEU A 25 25.38 -10.07 -18.81
CA LEU A 25 25.50 -11.36 -19.50
C LEU A 25 25.91 -11.18 -20.96
N VAL A 26 25.31 -10.24 -21.69
CA VAL A 26 25.66 -9.96 -23.09
C VAL A 26 27.08 -9.40 -23.20
N ALA A 27 27.52 -8.56 -22.27
CA ALA A 27 28.87 -8.00 -22.25
C ALA A 27 29.92 -9.07 -21.95
N GLU A 28 29.69 -9.91 -20.93
CA GLU A 28 30.59 -11.02 -20.59
C GLU A 28 30.65 -12.05 -21.72
N TRP A 29 29.49 -12.44 -22.25
CA TRP A 29 29.42 -13.41 -23.34
C TRP A 29 30.06 -12.88 -24.62
N GLY A 30 29.82 -11.62 -24.96
CA GLY A 30 30.44 -10.94 -26.10
C GLY A 30 31.96 -10.85 -25.94
N PHE A 31 32.44 -10.56 -24.74
CA PHE A 31 33.88 -10.49 -24.46
C PHE A 31 34.55 -11.86 -24.56
N LEU A 32 33.94 -12.91 -24.00
CA LEU A 32 34.46 -14.27 -24.05
C LEU A 32 34.47 -14.85 -25.47
N TRP A 33 33.42 -14.59 -26.25
CA TRP A 33 33.35 -15.03 -27.64
C TRP A 33 34.39 -14.31 -28.49
N TRP A 34 34.48 -12.98 -28.38
CA TRP A 34 35.30 -12.20 -29.32
C TRP A 34 36.80 -12.28 -29.01
N PHE A 35 37.18 -12.33 -27.73
CA PHE A 35 38.58 -12.19 -27.33
C PHE A 35 39.27 -13.49 -26.90
N GLU A 36 38.53 -14.60 -26.72
CA GLU A 36 39.04 -15.89 -26.21
C GLU A 36 40.15 -15.71 -25.15
N PRO A 37 39.88 -14.97 -24.05
CA PRO A 37 40.92 -14.50 -23.17
C PRO A 37 41.58 -15.64 -22.39
N PRO A 38 42.89 -15.53 -22.07
CA PRO A 38 43.57 -16.51 -21.22
C PRO A 38 42.94 -16.56 -19.83
N LEU A 39 42.93 -17.75 -19.21
CA LEU A 39 42.30 -18.05 -17.90
C LEU A 39 42.37 -16.93 -16.82
N PRO A 40 43.52 -16.26 -16.57
CA PRO A 40 43.56 -15.18 -15.58
C PRO A 40 42.70 -13.96 -15.94
N MET A 41 42.56 -13.62 -17.23
CA MET A 41 41.68 -12.54 -17.67
C MET A 41 40.21 -12.93 -17.56
N THR A 42 39.86 -14.19 -17.85
CA THR A 42 38.51 -14.73 -17.67
C THR A 42 38.05 -14.59 -16.21
N LEU A 43 38.93 -14.94 -15.29
CA LEU A 43 38.68 -14.85 -13.84
C LEU A 43 38.49 -13.40 -13.39
N LEU A 44 39.27 -12.47 -13.94
CA LEU A 44 39.15 -11.03 -13.68
C LEU A 44 37.81 -10.46 -14.16
N VAL A 45 37.37 -10.84 -15.36
CA VAL A 45 36.08 -10.39 -15.92
C VAL A 45 34.92 -10.89 -15.06
N VAL A 46 34.92 -12.16 -14.68
CA VAL A 46 33.88 -12.75 -13.82
C VAL A 46 33.84 -12.07 -12.44
N VAL A 47 35.00 -11.82 -11.82
CA VAL A 47 35.07 -11.10 -10.53
C VAL A 47 34.56 -9.67 -10.67
N LEU A 48 34.91 -8.98 -11.75
CA LEU A 48 34.44 -7.63 -12.03
C LEU A 48 32.91 -7.60 -12.22
N GLY A 49 32.36 -8.57 -12.95
CA GLY A 49 30.92 -8.75 -13.14
C GLY A 49 30.19 -9.00 -11.82
N MET A 50 30.75 -9.85 -10.96
CA MET A 50 30.20 -10.11 -9.63
C MET A 50 30.23 -8.87 -8.74
N VAL A 51 31.30 -8.07 -8.79
CA VAL A 51 31.39 -6.78 -8.07
C VAL A 51 30.34 -5.80 -8.57
N LEU A 52 30.15 -5.68 -9.89
CA LEU A 52 29.10 -4.85 -10.49
C LEU A 52 27.70 -5.30 -10.06
N LEU A 53 27.46 -6.61 -9.99
CA LEU A 53 26.18 -7.20 -9.58
C LEU A 53 25.89 -6.90 -8.10
N VAL A 54 26.89 -6.92 -7.23
CA VAL A 54 26.76 -6.55 -5.81
C VAL A 54 26.70 -5.02 -5.61
N MET A 55 27.35 -4.24 -6.47
CA MET A 55 27.32 -2.78 -6.41
C MET A 55 25.98 -2.21 -6.87
N TRP A 56 25.31 -2.88 -7.82
CA TRP A 56 24.00 -2.48 -8.31
C TRP A 56 22.93 -2.29 -7.22
N PRO A 57 22.67 -3.24 -6.30
CA PRO A 57 21.70 -3.04 -5.21
C PRO A 57 22.10 -1.90 -4.27
N VAL A 58 23.40 -1.65 -4.06
CA VAL A 58 23.89 -0.54 -3.23
C VAL A 58 23.59 0.82 -3.89
N LEU A 59 23.84 0.94 -5.20
CA LEU A 59 23.51 2.14 -5.97
C LEU A 59 21.99 2.32 -6.10
N PHE A 60 21.26 1.22 -6.25
CA PHE A 60 19.81 1.22 -6.35
C PHE A 60 19.15 1.70 -5.04
N LEU A 61 19.60 1.20 -3.89
CA LEU A 61 19.13 1.64 -2.57
C LEU A 61 19.38 3.13 -2.30
N ARG A 62 20.39 3.73 -2.95
CA ARG A 62 20.77 5.13 -2.79
C ARG A 62 20.13 6.05 -3.84
N SER A 63 19.46 5.49 -4.84
CA SER A 63 18.86 6.22 -5.95
C SER A 63 17.52 6.84 -5.54
N GLU A 64 17.30 8.12 -5.90
CA GLU A 64 16.01 8.80 -5.71
C GLU A 64 14.85 8.07 -6.42
N MET A 65 15.16 7.27 -7.45
CA MET A 65 14.16 6.48 -8.18
C MET A 65 13.64 5.32 -7.31
N PHE A 66 14.51 4.69 -6.51
CA PHE A 66 14.08 3.70 -5.51
C PHE A 66 13.31 4.38 -4.38
N GLN A 67 13.73 5.56 -3.92
CA GLN A 67 12.95 6.31 -2.93
C GLN A 67 11.57 6.69 -3.46
N ARG A 68 11.42 7.07 -4.74
CA ARG A 68 10.11 7.34 -5.36
C ARG A 68 9.26 6.09 -5.53
N LEU A 69 9.85 4.95 -5.90
CA LEU A 69 9.13 3.68 -6.06
C LEU A 69 8.77 3.05 -4.70
N TYR A 70 9.65 3.17 -3.72
CA TYR A 70 9.43 2.77 -2.33
C TYR A 70 8.43 3.69 -1.65
N SER A 71 8.45 5.00 -1.92
CA SER A 71 7.40 5.93 -1.48
C SER A 71 6.08 5.76 -2.24
N GLN A 72 6.10 5.08 -3.40
CA GLN A 72 4.92 4.60 -4.13
C GLN A 72 4.45 3.22 -3.65
N MET A 73 5.15 2.61 -2.69
CA MET A 73 4.61 1.58 -1.80
C MET A 73 4.22 2.17 -0.42
N PRO A 74 3.41 3.25 -0.33
CA PRO A 74 2.93 3.75 0.96
C PRO A 74 1.88 2.80 1.56
N TYR A 75 1.27 1.94 0.73
CA TYR A 75 0.19 1.03 1.13
C TYR A 75 0.60 0.11 2.30
N GLU A 76 1.73 -0.60 2.23
CA GLU A 76 2.09 -1.52 3.34
C GLU A 76 2.59 -0.79 4.61
N THR A 77 3.31 0.33 4.47
CA THR A 77 3.97 0.98 5.62
C THR A 77 3.02 1.87 6.42
N GLU A 78 1.97 2.40 5.78
CA GLU A 78 0.95 3.21 6.46
C GLU A 78 -0.12 2.36 7.13
N ILE A 79 -0.45 1.20 6.55
CA ILE A 79 -1.35 0.20 7.14
C ILE A 79 -0.72 -0.39 8.41
N ASP A 80 0.60 -0.68 8.41
CA ASP A 80 1.33 -1.16 9.60
C ASP A 80 1.23 -0.21 10.81
N ASN A 81 0.95 1.09 10.59
CA ASN A 81 0.79 2.10 11.66
C ASN A 81 -0.68 2.53 11.87
N LEU A 82 -1.64 1.90 11.19
CA LEU A 82 -3.05 2.27 11.25
C LEU A 82 -3.60 2.12 12.68
N GLU A 83 -3.25 1.05 13.39
CA GLU A 83 -3.65 0.84 14.79
C GLU A 83 -3.16 1.96 15.72
N GLU A 84 -1.93 2.45 15.54
CA GLU A 84 -1.36 3.51 16.36
C GLU A 84 -2.04 4.87 16.08
N ILE A 85 -2.35 5.14 14.80
CA ILE A 85 -3.08 6.34 14.38
C ILE A 85 -4.51 6.30 14.94
N LEU A 86 -5.21 5.17 14.80
CA LEU A 86 -6.57 5.00 15.34
C LEU A 86 -6.61 5.05 16.86
N ALA A 87 -5.58 4.54 17.55
CA ALA A 87 -5.48 4.62 19.00
C ALA A 87 -5.41 6.06 19.52
N SER A 88 -4.90 6.98 18.70
CA SER A 88 -4.81 8.40 19.02
C SER A 88 -6.09 9.18 18.72
N CYS A 89 -6.99 8.63 17.87
CA CYS A 89 -8.25 9.28 17.50
C CYS A 89 -9.28 9.29 18.65
N PRO A 90 -10.22 10.26 18.67
CA PRO A 90 -11.38 10.24 19.54
C PRO A 90 -12.22 8.97 19.38
N GLU A 91 -12.82 8.49 20.48
CA GLU A 91 -13.54 7.20 20.54
C GLU A 91 -14.65 7.06 19.47
N ALA A 92 -15.34 8.17 19.16
CA ALA A 92 -16.39 8.21 18.15
C ALA A 92 -15.91 7.83 16.73
N PHE A 93 -14.67 8.17 16.38
CA PHE A 93 -14.06 7.80 15.11
C PHE A 93 -13.33 6.46 15.19
N LYS A 94 -12.69 6.20 16.32
CA LYS A 94 -11.86 5.01 16.56
C LYS A 94 -12.67 3.70 16.50
N ALA A 95 -13.83 3.65 17.17
CA ALA A 95 -14.64 2.44 17.24
C ALA A 95 -15.06 1.93 15.84
N PRO A 96 -15.72 2.73 14.98
CA PRO A 96 -16.11 2.25 13.66
C PRO A 96 -14.89 1.95 12.77
N ALA A 97 -13.82 2.73 12.85
CA ALA A 97 -12.61 2.47 12.07
C ALA A 97 -11.92 1.14 12.41
N LEU A 98 -11.79 0.79 13.69
CA LEU A 98 -11.21 -0.50 14.11
C LEU A 98 -12.07 -1.69 13.67
N HIS A 99 -13.39 -1.54 13.71
CA HIS A 99 -14.30 -2.57 13.21
C HIS A 99 -14.15 -2.78 11.70
N THR A 100 -13.97 -1.70 10.92
CA THR A 100 -13.72 -1.79 9.48
C THR A 100 -12.40 -2.51 9.20
N VAL A 101 -11.33 -2.22 9.95
CA VAL A 101 -10.04 -2.93 9.81
C VAL A 101 -10.20 -4.42 10.09
N THR A 102 -10.88 -4.78 11.18
CA THR A 102 -11.11 -6.19 11.55
C THR A 102 -11.87 -6.95 10.46
N LEU A 103 -12.89 -6.32 9.87
CA LEU A 103 -13.67 -6.92 8.78
C LEU A 103 -12.85 -7.06 7.49
N VAL A 104 -12.02 -6.07 7.14
CA VAL A 104 -11.12 -6.17 5.99
C VAL A 104 -10.15 -7.36 6.18
N ASP A 105 -9.58 -7.51 7.36
CA ASP A 105 -8.68 -8.64 7.67
C ASP A 105 -9.38 -9.99 7.59
N GLN A 106 -10.63 -10.08 8.04
CA GLN A 106 -11.45 -11.29 7.90
C GLN A 106 -11.69 -11.64 6.42
N VAL A 107 -12.11 -10.67 5.60
CA VAL A 107 -12.33 -10.87 4.16
C VAL A 107 -11.04 -11.27 3.44
N ARG A 108 -9.87 -10.74 3.86
CA ARG A 108 -8.56 -11.16 3.31
C ARG A 108 -8.22 -12.60 3.68
N GLN A 109 -8.49 -13.03 4.91
CA GLN A 109 -8.20 -14.39 5.36
C GLN A 109 -9.09 -15.45 4.68
N GLU A 110 -10.33 -15.10 4.34
CA GLU A 110 -11.28 -16.01 3.70
C GLU A 110 -10.94 -16.33 2.24
N PHE A 111 -10.13 -15.51 1.56
CA PHE A 111 -9.83 -15.68 0.13
C PHE A 111 -8.32 -15.51 -0.16
N GLU A 112 -7.57 -16.63 -0.12
CA GLU A 112 -6.10 -16.70 -0.34
C GLU A 112 -5.60 -16.22 -1.72
N HIS A 113 -6.47 -16.07 -2.73
CA HIS A 113 -6.16 -15.52 -4.06
C HIS A 113 -7.25 -14.51 -4.44
N ASN A 114 -7.14 -13.30 -3.90
CA ASN A 114 -8.27 -12.37 -3.87
C ASN A 114 -8.21 -11.36 -5.04
N PRO A 115 -9.20 -11.33 -5.97
CA PRO A 115 -9.29 -10.27 -6.98
C PRO A 115 -9.57 -8.89 -6.36
N PHE A 116 -9.97 -8.84 -5.09
CA PHE A 116 -10.38 -7.64 -4.35
C PHE A 116 -9.26 -7.02 -3.49
N GLU A 117 -8.04 -7.56 -3.52
CA GLU A 117 -6.93 -7.14 -2.67
C GLU A 117 -6.64 -5.63 -2.79
N GLN A 118 -6.67 -5.11 -4.02
CA GLN A 118 -6.43 -3.70 -4.30
C GLN A 118 -7.49 -2.77 -3.69
N ASP A 119 -8.76 -3.18 -3.69
CA ASP A 119 -9.86 -2.37 -3.16
C ASP A 119 -9.88 -2.39 -1.63
N LEU A 120 -9.59 -3.54 -1.02
CA LEU A 120 -9.43 -3.70 0.42
C LEU A 120 -8.24 -2.86 0.94
N ASP A 121 -7.11 -2.86 0.24
CA ASP A 121 -5.97 -1.98 0.57
C ASP A 121 -6.31 -0.50 0.41
N GLY A 122 -7.14 -0.14 -0.59
CA GLY A 122 -7.65 1.22 -0.76
C GLY A 122 -8.49 1.70 0.42
N ILE A 123 -9.37 0.84 0.96
CA ILE A 123 -10.18 1.13 2.15
C ILE A 123 -9.27 1.41 3.36
N LEU A 124 -8.28 0.57 3.60
CA LEU A 124 -7.35 0.75 4.72
C LEU A 124 -6.54 2.04 4.58
N LEU A 125 -6.06 2.36 3.38
CA LEU A 125 -5.34 3.61 3.13
C LEU A 125 -6.23 4.85 3.37
N ASN A 126 -7.48 4.81 2.94
CA ASN A 126 -8.40 5.91 3.20
C ASN A 126 -8.70 6.08 4.69
N LEU A 127 -8.79 4.99 5.45
CA LEU A 127 -8.91 5.04 6.91
C LEU A 127 -7.70 5.68 7.57
N VAL A 128 -6.47 5.40 7.10
CA VAL A 128 -5.25 6.09 7.57
C VAL A 128 -5.36 7.60 7.32
N ASN A 129 -5.71 7.98 6.09
CA ASN A 129 -5.81 9.38 5.70
C ASN A 129 -6.89 10.13 6.48
N LEU A 130 -8.07 9.51 6.66
CA LEU A 130 -9.14 10.05 7.49
C LEU A 130 -8.73 10.16 8.95
N GLY A 131 -8.03 9.15 9.51
CA GLY A 131 -7.56 9.19 10.89
C GLY A 131 -6.58 10.35 11.14
N LYS A 132 -5.59 10.53 10.26
CA LYS A 132 -4.64 11.67 10.32
C LYS A 132 -5.38 13.00 10.21
N ASN A 133 -6.31 13.12 9.27
CA ASN A 133 -7.10 14.34 9.06
C ASN A 133 -8.00 14.64 10.25
N HIS A 134 -8.67 13.63 10.80
CA HIS A 134 -9.56 13.76 11.96
C HIS A 134 -8.79 14.22 13.19
N LEU A 135 -7.61 13.63 13.45
CA LEU A 135 -6.70 14.06 14.52
C LEU A 135 -6.27 15.52 14.37
N GLN A 136 -5.86 15.92 13.17
CA GLN A 136 -5.42 17.28 12.89
C GLN A 136 -6.58 18.28 13.04
N LEU A 137 -7.75 17.95 12.49
CA LEU A 137 -8.95 18.80 12.55
C LEU A 137 -9.47 18.95 13.98
N HIS A 138 -9.49 17.86 14.75
CA HIS A 138 -9.88 17.86 16.16
C HIS A 138 -8.90 18.67 17.02
N SER A 139 -7.59 18.52 16.80
CA SER A 139 -6.58 19.34 17.49
C SER A 139 -6.73 20.84 17.15
N ARG A 140 -7.01 21.16 15.87
CA ARG A 140 -7.24 22.54 15.41
C ARG A 140 -8.52 23.13 15.97
N SER A 141 -9.62 22.38 16.06
CA SER A 141 -10.89 22.89 16.60
C SER A 141 -10.80 23.26 18.08
N GLN A 142 -9.96 22.55 18.84
CA GLN A 142 -9.68 22.88 20.24
C GLN A 142 -8.82 24.14 20.38
N THR A 143 -7.82 24.31 19.49
CA THR A 143 -6.77 25.33 19.66
C THR A 143 -7.08 26.67 18.98
N PHE A 144 -7.83 26.67 17.88
CA PHE A 144 -7.97 27.84 17.00
C PHE A 144 -9.39 28.02 16.45
N GLY A 145 -9.70 29.23 15.99
CA GLY A 145 -10.91 29.54 15.23
C GLY A 145 -11.95 30.40 15.97
N THR A 146 -12.76 31.12 15.20
CA THR A 146 -13.97 31.78 15.69
C THR A 146 -15.04 30.75 16.04
N VAL A 147 -16.09 31.14 16.77
CA VAL A 147 -17.22 30.25 17.12
C VAL A 147 -17.81 29.59 15.86
N GLN A 148 -17.96 30.35 14.79
CA GLN A 148 -18.49 29.86 13.51
C GLN A 148 -17.55 28.85 12.84
N GLN A 149 -16.23 29.12 12.83
CA GLN A 149 -15.24 28.19 12.30
C GLN A 149 -15.15 26.89 13.12
N LYS A 150 -15.33 26.98 14.44
CA LYS A 150 -15.38 25.79 15.30
C LYS A 150 -16.60 24.92 15.03
N GLN A 151 -17.77 25.52 14.81
CA GLN A 151 -18.97 24.80 14.40
C GLN A 151 -18.81 24.12 13.03
N GLU A 152 -18.18 24.79 12.07
CA GLU A 152 -17.86 24.18 10.77
C GLU A 152 -16.89 23.00 10.90
N MET A 153 -15.85 23.13 11.73
CA MET A 153 -14.90 22.03 12.00
C MET A 153 -15.57 20.86 12.73
N GLU A 154 -16.46 21.12 13.69
CA GLU A 154 -17.26 20.06 14.36
C GLU A 154 -18.15 19.32 13.37
N LEU A 155 -18.80 20.04 12.44
CA LEU A 155 -19.63 19.44 11.41
C LEU A 155 -18.79 18.56 10.47
N LEU A 156 -17.59 19.00 10.09
CA LEU A 156 -16.66 18.19 9.29
C LEU A 156 -16.17 16.95 10.05
N LEU A 157 -15.85 17.06 11.34
CA LEU A 157 -15.49 15.90 12.17
C LEU A 157 -16.63 14.88 12.25
N GLN A 158 -17.87 15.35 12.38
CA GLN A 158 -19.04 14.48 12.40
C GLN A 158 -19.26 13.79 11.06
N LYS A 159 -19.14 14.50 9.93
CA LYS A 159 -19.20 13.90 8.60
C LYS A 159 -18.15 12.82 8.37
N GLN A 160 -16.94 13.00 8.91
CA GLN A 160 -15.90 11.98 8.81
C GLN A 160 -16.27 10.70 9.59
N VAL A 161 -16.90 10.82 10.75
CA VAL A 161 -17.42 9.68 11.51
C VAL A 161 -18.53 8.98 10.72
N GLU A 162 -19.50 9.74 10.21
CA GLU A 162 -20.62 9.20 9.41
C GLU A 162 -20.13 8.47 8.15
N ALA A 163 -19.09 8.98 7.48
CA ALA A 163 -18.50 8.33 6.31
C ALA A 163 -17.83 6.99 6.64
N VAL A 164 -17.13 6.90 7.78
CA VAL A 164 -16.52 5.65 8.25
C VAL A 164 -17.60 4.65 8.68
N GLU A 165 -18.66 5.10 9.35
CA GLU A 165 -19.80 4.24 9.72
C GLU A 165 -20.56 3.73 8.48
N ALA A 166 -20.80 4.57 7.49
CA ALA A 166 -21.41 4.17 6.22
C ALA A 166 -20.56 3.10 5.51
N SER A 167 -19.24 3.30 5.49
CA SER A 167 -18.30 2.36 4.89
C SER A 167 -18.26 1.02 5.65
N LEU A 168 -18.32 1.05 6.98
CA LEU A 168 -18.43 -0.14 7.82
C LEU A 168 -19.71 -0.92 7.49
N ASN A 169 -20.86 -0.24 7.41
CA ASN A 169 -22.14 -0.88 7.09
C ASN A 169 -22.13 -1.51 5.69
N SER A 170 -21.57 -0.81 4.70
CA SER A 170 -21.43 -1.33 3.34
C SER A 170 -20.48 -2.53 3.28
N LEU A 171 -19.36 -2.50 4.03
CA LEU A 171 -18.43 -3.62 4.14
C LEU A 171 -19.06 -4.83 4.85
N GLN A 172 -19.89 -4.61 5.86
CA GLN A 172 -20.66 -5.67 6.52
C GLN A 172 -21.69 -6.32 5.57
N ALA A 173 -22.40 -5.50 4.79
CA ALA A 173 -23.31 -6.00 3.75
C ALA A 173 -22.56 -6.80 2.69
N PHE A 174 -21.40 -6.30 2.26
CA PHE A 174 -20.51 -7.00 1.34
C PHE A 174 -20.03 -8.34 1.90
N SER A 175 -19.57 -8.40 3.15
CA SER A 175 -19.19 -9.64 3.84
C SER A 175 -20.35 -10.64 3.96
N GLY A 176 -21.56 -10.15 4.25
CA GLY A 176 -22.77 -10.98 4.25
C GLY A 176 -23.09 -11.56 2.86
N ASN A 177 -22.93 -10.76 1.80
CA ASN A 177 -23.10 -11.20 0.42
C ASN A 177 -21.98 -12.16 -0.03
N LEU A 178 -20.75 -12.01 0.50
CA LEU A 178 -19.62 -12.91 0.25
C LEU A 178 -19.87 -14.30 0.81
N THR A 179 -20.54 -14.40 1.95
CA THR A 179 -20.92 -15.69 2.55
C THR A 179 -21.90 -16.47 1.64
N LEU A 180 -22.66 -15.75 0.80
CA LEU A 180 -23.59 -16.32 -0.18
C LEU A 180 -22.92 -16.68 -1.51
N LEU A 181 -21.68 -16.21 -1.75
CA LEU A 181 -20.97 -16.33 -3.02
C LEU A 181 -20.29 -17.69 -3.25
N GLU A 182 -20.08 -18.50 -2.20
CA GLU A 182 -19.64 -19.90 -2.34
C GLU A 182 -20.57 -20.72 -3.26
N VAL A 183 -21.73 -20.18 -3.61
CA VAL A 183 -22.79 -20.81 -4.41
C VAL A 183 -22.81 -20.37 -5.89
N ASP A 184 -22.26 -19.20 -6.28
CA ASP A 184 -22.30 -18.73 -7.69
C ASP A 184 -21.11 -17.83 -8.12
N PRO A 185 -20.19 -18.31 -8.97
CA PRO A 185 -19.01 -17.58 -9.43
C PRO A 185 -19.31 -16.43 -10.43
N ALA A 186 -20.53 -16.29 -10.96
CA ALA A 186 -20.89 -15.19 -11.87
C ALA A 186 -21.12 -13.84 -11.15
N ALA A 187 -21.20 -13.84 -9.81
CA ALA A 187 -21.46 -12.66 -8.99
C ALA A 187 -20.21 -11.80 -8.66
N GLY A 188 -19.00 -12.24 -9.07
CA GLY A 188 -17.74 -11.57 -8.74
C GLY A 188 -17.54 -10.17 -9.35
N GLU A 189 -18.08 -9.89 -10.54
CA GLU A 189 -17.94 -8.56 -11.17
C GLU A 189 -18.78 -7.46 -10.48
N GLY A 190 -19.97 -7.81 -9.97
CA GLY A 190 -20.81 -6.88 -9.21
C GLY A 190 -20.17 -6.50 -7.86
N MET A 191 -19.45 -7.44 -7.25
CA MET A 191 -18.78 -7.26 -5.97
C MET A 191 -17.57 -6.31 -6.01
N GLY A 192 -16.77 -6.37 -7.08
CA GLY A 192 -15.68 -5.41 -7.29
C GLY A 192 -16.22 -3.97 -7.38
N SER A 193 -17.42 -3.81 -7.94
CA SER A 193 -18.07 -2.50 -8.00
C SER A 193 -18.53 -1.99 -6.63
N GLU A 194 -18.98 -2.87 -5.72
CA GLU A 194 -19.38 -2.51 -4.36
C GLU A 194 -18.20 -2.01 -3.53
N LEU A 195 -17.06 -2.71 -3.55
CA LEU A 195 -15.84 -2.26 -2.87
C LEU A 195 -15.27 -0.97 -3.47
N ALA A 196 -15.32 -0.81 -4.80
CA ALA A 196 -14.92 0.42 -5.46
C ALA A 196 -15.78 1.62 -5.04
N ILE A 197 -17.08 1.43 -4.83
CA ILE A 197 -18.00 2.48 -4.33
C ILE A 197 -17.60 2.89 -2.91
N ILE A 198 -17.35 1.93 -2.01
CA ILE A 198 -16.90 2.23 -0.64
C ILE A 198 -15.61 3.04 -0.65
N ASN A 199 -14.66 2.64 -1.52
CA ASN A 199 -13.39 3.33 -1.68
C ASN A 199 -13.58 4.76 -2.21
N GLU A 200 -14.46 4.98 -3.19
CA GLU A 200 -14.77 6.30 -3.73
C GLU A 200 -15.44 7.22 -2.68
N GLU A 201 -16.35 6.68 -1.86
CA GLU A 201 -17.02 7.42 -0.79
C GLU A 201 -16.05 7.87 0.31
N LEU A 202 -15.19 6.96 0.77
CA LEU A 202 -14.12 7.30 1.71
C LEU A 202 -13.16 8.34 1.12
N GLN A 203 -12.80 8.20 -0.16
CA GLN A 203 -11.92 9.15 -0.83
C GLN A 203 -12.57 10.55 -0.98
N LYS A 204 -13.89 10.63 -1.19
CA LYS A 204 -14.64 11.90 -1.15
C LYS A 204 -14.56 12.52 0.24
N ALA A 205 -14.78 11.75 1.30
CA ALA A 205 -14.67 12.23 2.68
C ALA A 205 -13.25 12.74 3.01
N VAL A 206 -12.20 12.14 2.43
CA VAL A 206 -10.83 12.66 2.55
C VAL A 206 -10.65 14.01 1.83
N ARG A 207 -11.28 14.21 0.67
CA ARG A 207 -11.15 15.43 -0.15
C ARG A 207 -12.00 16.60 0.34
N GLU A 208 -13.04 16.35 1.12
CA GLU A 208 -13.90 17.39 1.71
C GLU A 208 -13.29 18.09 2.94
N VAL A 209 -12.06 17.71 3.33
CA VAL A 209 -11.29 18.26 4.47
C VAL A 209 -10.44 19.47 4.07
#